data_AF-A0A2R4JHZ0-F1
#
_entry.id   AF-A0A2R4JHZ0-F1
#
_cell.length_a   1.000
_cell.length_b   1.000
_cell.length_c   1.000
_cell.angle_alpha   90.00
_cell.angle_beta   90.00
_cell.angle_gamma   90.00
#
_symmetry.space_group_name_H-M   'P 1'
#
loop_
_entity.id
_entity.type
_entity.pdbx_description
1 polymer ?
#
loop_
_entity_poly.entity_id
_entity_poly.type
_entity_poly.pdbx_seq_one_letter_code
_entity_poly.pdbx_strand_id
1 'polypeptide(L)'
;MSLLVVGLSHRSAPVSVLERASLSTDAQFKLLQDTVAAEPATEAAVLATCNRIELYADVDKFHAGVAELSTLLAQHSGVGLEELTPYLYVHYEDRAVHHFFSVACGLDSMVVGEGQILGQIKDSLARAQELHTAGRLLNDLFQQALRVGKRAHSETGIDRAGQSLVTFGLEQLALGEDVTGWARGKRALVIGAGSMSSLAAATLARAGVAEVVVANRTLDRAERLAQILAEAGGTHVSARAVPMESVPAELTRADVAVSCTGATGLVLTAEAVAAAVEGRTGTPAAFDEESAAADVRPLPSTAAGADENCPLDLGAVQQSAVQQSGFSVLGEAAVAGMDAATLEQHAAWVDNATVDRRLAARRSPETDAELIAALAATAAAVGRIPERRRPEPVAAPARPQPVLFLLDLAMPRDVDAVAHRLAGVRLVDIESLAEASADAPMAADVDQVRRIVADEVAAFGAAQRAAHITPTVVALRAMAADVVAGEIARLDGRLPGLDDKHRAEITQTVKRVVDKLLHAPTVRVKQLAAEPGGAGYADALRTLFDLDQETVAAVSRAEDSTEKNAQNRGPA
;
A
#
# COMPACT_ATOMS: atom_id res chain seq x y z
N MET A 1 -20.23 13.76 0.67
CA MET A 1 -19.61 12.57 1.29
C MET A 1 -19.26 11.58 0.22
N SER A 2 -18.02 11.69 -0.24
CA SER A 2 -17.41 10.84 -1.25
C SER A 2 -16.05 10.41 -0.72
N LEU A 3 -15.71 9.14 -0.96
CA LEU A 3 -14.42 8.59 -0.56
C LEU A 3 -13.28 9.22 -1.36
N LEU A 4 -12.26 9.69 -0.67
CA LEU A 4 -11.03 10.25 -1.25
C LEU A 4 -9.82 9.52 -0.67
N VAL A 5 -8.86 9.20 -1.54
CA VAL A 5 -7.56 8.66 -1.16
C VAL A 5 -6.49 9.56 -1.72
N VAL A 6 -5.62 10.05 -0.85
CA VAL A 6 -4.40 10.76 -1.22
C VAL A 6 -3.22 9.99 -0.65
N GLY A 7 -2.26 9.65 -1.48
CA GLY A 7 -1.12 8.88 -1.02
C GLY A 7 0.03 8.80 -2.01
N LEU A 8 1.08 8.13 -1.55
CA LEU A 8 2.26 7.80 -2.33
C LEU A 8 2.62 6.33 -2.08
N SER A 9 3.19 5.69 -3.09
CA SER A 9 3.60 4.29 -3.02
C SER A 9 4.90 4.06 -3.77
N HIS A 10 5.49 2.88 -3.64
CA HIS A 10 6.69 2.49 -4.38
C HIS A 10 6.55 2.55 -5.91
N ARG A 11 5.30 2.56 -6.43
CA ARG A 11 5.04 2.75 -7.87
C ARG A 11 5.09 4.21 -8.29
N SER A 12 4.77 5.13 -7.39
CA SER A 12 4.69 6.57 -7.68
C SER A 12 5.91 7.36 -7.20
N ALA A 13 6.57 6.91 -6.13
CA ALA A 13 7.69 7.59 -5.49
C ALA A 13 8.91 6.66 -5.37
N PRO A 14 10.15 7.18 -5.52
CA PRO A 14 11.35 6.43 -5.19
C PRO A 14 11.41 6.12 -3.69
N VAL A 15 12.09 5.04 -3.32
CA VAL A 15 12.19 4.56 -1.92
C VAL A 15 12.75 5.63 -0.98
N SER A 16 13.70 6.44 -1.43
CA SER A 16 14.27 7.55 -0.65
C SER A 16 13.24 8.61 -0.23
N VAL A 17 12.23 8.87 -1.06
CA VAL A 17 11.12 9.77 -0.71
C VAL A 17 10.16 9.10 0.26
N LEU A 18 9.86 7.81 0.08
CA LEU A 18 9.01 7.04 0.99
C LEU A 18 9.62 6.91 2.40
N GLU A 19 10.93 6.69 2.49
CA GLU A 19 11.66 6.63 3.77
C GLU A 19 11.56 7.95 4.53
N ARG A 20 11.80 9.06 3.84
CA ARG A 20 11.68 10.40 4.42
C ARG A 20 10.25 10.74 4.78
N ALA A 21 9.29 10.29 4.00
CA ALA A 21 7.88 10.53 4.25
C ALA A 21 7.27 9.59 5.31
N SER A 22 8.02 8.57 5.76
CA SER A 22 7.52 7.55 6.69
C SER A 22 6.98 8.17 7.98
N LEU A 23 5.78 7.76 8.37
CA LEU A 23 5.07 8.32 9.52
C LEU A 23 5.31 7.47 10.77
N SER A 24 5.87 8.09 11.81
CA SER A 24 5.90 7.49 13.15
C SER A 24 4.48 7.29 13.70
N THR A 25 4.31 6.39 14.67
CA THR A 25 2.99 6.15 15.29
C THR A 25 2.35 7.43 15.84
N ASP A 26 3.16 8.31 16.46
CA ASP A 26 2.69 9.60 16.98
C ASP A 26 2.30 10.58 15.87
N ALA A 27 3.02 10.57 14.73
CA ALA A 27 2.67 11.38 13.57
C ALA A 27 1.37 10.90 12.92
N GLN A 28 1.16 9.57 12.82
CA GLN A 28 -0.09 9.01 12.33
C GLN A 28 -1.29 9.39 13.20
N PHE A 29 -1.12 9.38 14.53
CA PHE A 29 -2.14 9.83 15.47
C PHE A 29 -2.54 11.29 15.21
N LYS A 30 -1.56 12.19 15.14
CA LYS A 30 -1.82 13.62 14.91
C LYS A 30 -2.43 13.88 13.54
N LEU A 31 -1.93 13.22 12.49
CA LEU A 31 -2.48 13.32 11.14
C LEU A 31 -3.97 12.96 11.11
N LEU A 32 -4.37 11.86 11.75
CA LEU A 32 -5.77 11.43 11.79
C LEU A 32 -6.66 12.43 12.53
N GLN A 33 -6.20 12.95 13.67
CA GLN A 33 -6.95 13.95 14.45
C GLN A 33 -7.10 15.27 13.69
N ASP A 34 -6.01 15.77 13.10
CA ASP A 34 -6.02 17.02 12.34
C ASP A 34 -6.90 16.88 11.08
N THR A 35 -6.91 15.70 10.45
CA THR A 35 -7.78 15.44 9.29
C THR A 35 -9.26 15.53 9.65
N VAL A 36 -9.70 14.88 10.73
CA VAL A 36 -11.11 14.93 11.16
C VAL A 36 -11.50 16.30 11.75
N ALA A 37 -10.53 17.05 12.26
CA ALA A 37 -10.75 18.42 12.72
C ALA A 37 -10.88 19.42 11.55
N ALA A 38 -10.40 19.09 10.35
CA ALA A 38 -10.49 19.93 9.18
C ALA A 38 -11.89 19.86 8.54
N GLU A 39 -12.43 21.01 8.11
CA GLU A 39 -13.79 21.11 7.55
C GLU A 39 -14.12 20.19 6.36
N PRO A 40 -13.19 19.77 5.48
CA PRO A 40 -13.59 18.94 4.34
C PRO A 40 -13.78 17.46 4.67
N ALA A 41 -13.30 16.94 5.82
CA ALA A 41 -13.26 15.51 6.11
C ALA A 41 -14.10 15.11 7.35
N THR A 42 -14.97 14.12 7.17
CA THR A 42 -15.84 13.60 8.26
C THR A 42 -15.26 12.34 8.91
N GLU A 43 -14.58 11.51 8.13
CA GLU A 43 -13.92 10.29 8.58
C GLU A 43 -12.50 10.25 8.02
N ALA A 44 -11.56 9.65 8.74
CA ALA A 44 -10.19 9.45 8.29
C ALA A 44 -9.57 8.13 8.77
N ALA A 45 -8.77 7.50 7.91
CA ALA A 45 -7.93 6.35 8.21
C ALA A 45 -6.61 6.44 7.44
N VAL A 46 -5.52 5.94 8.04
CA VAL A 46 -4.17 5.97 7.44
C VAL A 46 -3.68 4.54 7.27
N LEU A 47 -3.27 4.20 6.05
CA LEU A 47 -2.50 3.00 5.75
C LEU A 47 -1.04 3.41 5.51
N ALA A 48 -0.22 3.23 6.53
CA ALA A 48 1.21 3.49 6.47
C ALA A 48 1.97 2.17 6.63
N THR A 49 2.67 1.77 5.58
CA THR A 49 3.47 0.55 5.53
C THR A 49 4.89 0.93 5.08
N CYS A 50 5.80 -0.03 5.00
CA CYS A 50 6.91 0.14 4.05
C CYS A 50 6.28 0.23 2.65
N ASN A 51 6.79 0.84 1.59
CA ASN A 51 6.15 0.82 0.25
C ASN A 51 4.89 1.70 0.04
N ARG A 52 4.14 2.16 1.04
CA ARG A 52 3.05 3.13 0.84
C ARG A 52 2.65 3.93 2.08
N ILE A 53 2.14 5.12 1.83
CA ILE A 53 1.47 5.98 2.81
C ILE A 53 0.22 6.54 2.13
N GLU A 54 -0.94 6.17 2.66
CA GLU A 54 -2.23 6.54 2.09
C GLU A 54 -3.15 7.05 3.18
N LEU A 55 -3.73 8.23 2.94
CA LEU A 55 -4.76 8.84 3.76
C LEU A 55 -6.10 8.65 3.06
N TYR A 56 -6.96 7.87 3.70
CA TYR A 56 -8.34 7.61 3.30
C TYR A 56 -9.24 8.57 4.08
N ALA A 57 -10.09 9.32 3.40
CA ALA A 57 -11.07 10.18 4.06
C ALA A 57 -12.42 10.19 3.34
N ASP A 58 -13.48 10.39 4.11
CA ASP A 58 -14.77 10.79 3.56
C ASP A 58 -14.84 12.31 3.49
N VAL A 59 -14.97 12.86 2.28
CA VAL A 59 -14.95 14.31 2.05
C VAL A 59 -16.21 14.83 1.39
N ASP A 60 -16.56 16.08 1.71
CA ASP A 60 -17.72 16.75 1.11
C ASP A 60 -17.45 17.32 -0.28
N LYS A 61 -16.22 17.81 -0.51
CA LYS A 61 -15.82 18.45 -1.77
C LYS A 61 -14.47 17.92 -2.21
N PHE A 62 -14.40 17.42 -3.44
CA PHE A 62 -13.19 16.85 -4.02
C PHE A 62 -11.98 17.79 -3.95
N HIS A 63 -12.05 18.99 -4.56
CA HIS A 63 -10.91 19.91 -4.65
C HIS A 63 -10.41 20.40 -3.28
N ALA A 64 -11.34 20.71 -2.37
CA ALA A 64 -11.00 21.13 -1.01
C ALA A 64 -10.36 19.99 -0.21
N GLY A 65 -10.91 18.78 -0.34
CA GLY A 65 -10.35 17.58 0.28
C GLY A 65 -8.94 17.28 -0.21
N VAL A 66 -8.70 17.28 -1.53
CA VAL A 66 -7.37 17.01 -2.09
C VAL A 66 -6.33 18.00 -1.58
N ALA A 67 -6.65 19.30 -1.60
CA ALA A 67 -5.73 20.33 -1.14
C ALA A 67 -5.38 20.18 0.36
N GLU A 68 -6.40 19.94 1.19
CA GLU A 68 -6.22 19.81 2.64
C GLU A 68 -5.45 18.53 3.01
N LEU A 69 -5.88 17.37 2.49
CA LEU A 69 -5.24 16.09 2.77
C LEU A 69 -3.77 16.06 2.32
N SER A 70 -3.47 16.63 1.14
CA SER A 70 -2.09 16.71 0.65
C SER A 70 -1.23 17.58 1.56
N THR A 71 -1.79 18.69 2.06
CA THR A 71 -1.11 19.61 2.97
C THR A 71 -0.83 18.96 4.32
N LEU A 72 -1.83 18.28 4.90
CA LEU A 72 -1.68 17.56 6.16
C LEU A 72 -0.65 16.43 6.05
N LEU A 73 -0.68 15.67 4.94
CA LEU A 73 0.27 14.61 4.70
C LEU A 73 1.71 15.16 4.60
N ALA A 74 1.92 16.28 3.91
CA ALA A 74 3.21 16.96 3.83
C ALA A 74 3.71 17.44 5.20
N GLN A 75 2.83 18.06 5.99
CA GLN A 75 3.17 18.56 7.33
C GLN A 75 3.59 17.44 8.27
N HIS A 76 2.85 16.33 8.32
CA HIS A 76 3.11 15.22 9.24
C HIS A 76 4.22 14.27 8.78
N SER A 77 4.47 14.20 7.46
CA SER A 77 5.61 13.46 6.91
C SER A 77 6.93 14.20 7.02
N GLY A 78 6.91 15.52 7.26
CA GLY A 78 8.11 16.35 7.31
C GLY A 78 8.75 16.61 5.93
N VAL A 79 8.08 16.23 4.84
CA VAL A 79 8.50 16.49 3.47
C VAL A 79 7.64 17.61 2.88
N GLY A 80 8.27 18.60 2.26
CA GLY A 80 7.57 19.76 1.71
C GLY A 80 6.53 19.38 0.65
N LEU A 81 5.39 20.08 0.62
CA LEU A 81 4.30 19.78 -0.32
C LEU A 81 4.76 19.84 -1.79
N GLU A 82 5.61 20.81 -2.15
CA GLU A 82 6.17 20.93 -3.50
C GLU A 82 7.02 19.71 -3.90
N GLU A 83 7.68 19.07 -2.93
CA GLU A 83 8.49 17.87 -3.16
C GLU A 83 7.62 16.61 -3.25
N LEU A 84 6.52 16.53 -2.50
CA LEU A 84 5.59 15.38 -2.54
C LEU A 84 4.65 15.40 -3.74
N THR A 85 4.20 16.58 -4.17
CA THR A 85 3.16 16.75 -5.22
C THR A 85 3.42 15.92 -6.49
N PRO A 86 4.65 15.81 -7.04
CA PRO A 86 4.91 15.00 -8.22
C PRO A 86 4.67 13.48 -8.04
N TYR A 87 4.67 13.00 -6.80
CA TYR A 87 4.58 11.59 -6.45
C TYR A 87 3.25 11.19 -5.81
N LEU A 88 2.42 12.18 -5.43
CA LEU A 88 1.09 11.94 -4.88
C LEU A 88 0.12 11.50 -5.98
N TYR A 89 -0.59 10.40 -5.73
CA TYR A 89 -1.76 10.04 -6.50
C TYR A 89 -3.04 10.31 -5.71
N VAL A 90 -4.12 10.53 -6.46
CA VAL A 90 -5.44 10.78 -5.93
C VAL A 90 -6.44 9.83 -6.56
N HIS A 91 -7.22 9.15 -5.72
CA HIS A 91 -8.34 8.34 -6.16
C HIS A 91 -9.63 8.80 -5.48
N TYR A 92 -10.72 8.81 -6.24
CA TYR A 92 -12.01 9.32 -5.80
C TYR A 92 -13.11 8.30 -6.08
N GLU A 93 -14.03 8.15 -5.13
CA GLU A 93 -15.20 7.26 -5.19
C GLU A 93 -14.83 5.83 -5.62
N ASP A 94 -15.45 5.30 -6.68
CA ASP A 94 -15.24 3.92 -7.13
C ASP A 94 -13.76 3.60 -7.42
N ARG A 95 -12.98 4.60 -7.86
CA ARG A 95 -11.53 4.41 -8.08
C ARG A 95 -10.78 4.24 -6.76
N ALA A 96 -11.19 4.94 -5.69
CA ALA A 96 -10.61 4.77 -4.37
C ALA A 96 -10.92 3.39 -3.80
N VAL A 97 -12.16 2.91 -3.97
CA VAL A 97 -12.56 1.56 -3.56
C VAL A 97 -11.78 0.50 -4.35
N HIS A 98 -11.70 0.65 -5.67
CA HIS A 98 -10.96 -0.26 -6.54
C HIS A 98 -9.47 -0.33 -6.16
N HIS A 99 -8.84 0.83 -5.97
CA HIS A 99 -7.47 0.93 -5.53
C HIS A 99 -7.27 0.18 -4.21
N PHE A 100 -8.12 0.45 -3.22
CA PHE A 100 -7.97 -0.16 -1.90
C PHE A 100 -8.18 -1.67 -1.91
N PHE A 101 -9.15 -2.18 -2.66
CA PHE A 101 -9.34 -3.62 -2.84
C PHE A 101 -8.17 -4.25 -3.58
N SER A 102 -7.58 -3.56 -4.58
CA SER A 102 -6.37 -4.02 -5.28
C SER A 102 -5.18 -4.11 -4.34
N VAL A 103 -5.01 -3.13 -3.46
CA VAL A 103 -4.01 -3.14 -2.38
C VAL A 103 -4.26 -4.29 -1.40
N ALA A 104 -5.50 -4.50 -0.95
CA ALA A 104 -5.85 -5.59 -0.03
C ALA A 104 -5.64 -6.98 -0.64
N CYS A 105 -5.77 -7.12 -1.95
CA CYS A 105 -5.45 -8.33 -2.69
C CYS A 105 -3.95 -8.50 -2.98
N GLY A 106 -3.10 -7.54 -2.61
CA GLY A 106 -1.65 -7.58 -2.86
C GLY A 106 -1.26 -7.36 -4.33
N LEU A 107 -2.16 -6.88 -5.19
CA LEU A 107 -1.86 -6.58 -6.61
C LEU A 107 -0.92 -5.38 -6.76
N ASP A 108 -1.05 -4.44 -5.84
CA ASP A 108 -0.22 -3.24 -5.77
C ASP A 108 0.90 -3.38 -4.74
N SER A 109 1.17 -4.58 -4.21
CA SER A 109 2.36 -4.84 -3.40
C SER A 109 3.59 -5.03 -4.28
N MET A 110 4.76 -4.81 -3.68
CA MET A 110 6.05 -4.97 -4.35
C MET A 110 6.31 -6.43 -4.74
N VAL A 111 5.93 -7.35 -3.85
CA VAL A 111 5.76 -8.77 -4.18
C VAL A 111 4.26 -9.04 -4.27
N VAL A 112 3.82 -9.43 -5.46
CA VAL A 112 2.41 -9.65 -5.75
C VAL A 112 1.90 -10.85 -4.94
N GLY A 113 0.83 -10.66 -4.17
CA GLY A 113 0.23 -11.72 -3.35
C GLY A 113 0.79 -11.86 -1.93
N GLU A 114 1.55 -10.87 -1.43
CA GLU A 114 1.99 -10.91 -0.04
C GLU A 114 0.78 -10.83 0.93
N GLY A 115 0.64 -11.82 1.82
CA GLY A 115 -0.47 -11.84 2.79
C GLY A 115 -0.37 -10.84 3.94
N GLN A 116 0.72 -10.06 4.02
CA GLN A 116 1.00 -9.15 5.14
C GLN A 116 0.15 -7.89 5.11
N ILE A 117 -0.21 -7.43 3.91
CA ILE A 117 -1.01 -6.23 3.72
C ILE A 117 -2.38 -6.33 4.42
N LEU A 118 -2.96 -7.54 4.47
CA LEU A 118 -4.21 -7.79 5.19
C LEU A 118 -4.08 -7.57 6.70
N GLY A 119 -2.93 -7.93 7.29
CA GLY A 119 -2.63 -7.65 8.69
C GLY A 119 -2.51 -6.13 8.93
N GLN A 120 -1.76 -5.44 8.07
CA GLN A 120 -1.57 -3.99 8.15
C GLN A 120 -2.87 -3.21 7.99
N ILE A 121 -3.74 -3.60 7.05
CA ILE A 121 -5.08 -3.02 6.88
C ILE A 121 -5.93 -3.21 8.14
N LYS A 122 -5.88 -4.40 8.74
CA LYS A 122 -6.60 -4.69 9.99
C LYS A 122 -6.10 -3.80 11.13
N ASP A 123 -4.79 -3.63 11.27
CA ASP A 123 -4.19 -2.80 12.32
C ASP A 123 -4.49 -1.31 12.09
N SER A 124 -4.46 -0.84 10.84
CA SER A 124 -4.88 0.52 10.46
C SER A 124 -6.34 0.79 10.81
N LEU A 125 -7.24 -0.17 10.55
CA LEU A 125 -8.64 -0.04 10.95
C LEU A 125 -8.79 0.03 12.48
N ALA A 126 -8.14 -0.88 13.21
CA ALA A 126 -8.20 -0.90 14.66
C ALA A 126 -7.75 0.44 15.26
N ARG A 127 -6.67 1.02 14.73
CA ARG A 127 -6.18 2.34 15.15
C ARG A 127 -7.21 3.44 14.85
N ALA A 128 -7.78 3.47 13.65
CA ALA A 128 -8.79 4.49 13.30
C ALA A 128 -10.07 4.36 14.15
N GLN A 129 -10.43 3.14 14.56
CA GLN A 129 -11.55 2.88 15.49
C GLN A 129 -11.24 3.34 16.92
N GLU A 130 -10.05 3.02 17.43
CA GLU A 130 -9.57 3.45 18.76
C GLU A 130 -9.52 4.98 18.88
N LEU A 131 -9.16 5.66 17.79
CA LEU A 131 -9.10 7.12 17.71
C LEU A 131 -10.44 7.77 17.35
N HIS A 132 -11.48 6.97 17.11
CA HIS A 132 -12.80 7.43 16.68
C HIS A 132 -12.77 8.30 15.41
N THR A 133 -11.82 8.05 14.52
CA THR A 133 -11.72 8.75 13.22
C THR A 133 -12.34 7.96 12.07
N ALA A 134 -12.48 6.65 12.20
CA ALA A 134 -13.26 5.83 11.26
C ALA A 134 -14.73 5.82 11.66
N GLY A 135 -15.59 6.40 10.82
CA GLY A 135 -17.03 6.27 10.94
C GLY A 135 -17.55 5.07 10.14
N ARG A 136 -18.80 5.12 9.72
CA ARG A 136 -19.46 3.97 9.09
C ARG A 136 -18.84 3.64 7.73
N LEU A 137 -18.54 4.66 6.92
CA LEU A 137 -18.07 4.45 5.55
C LEU A 137 -16.71 3.73 5.54
N LEU A 138 -15.74 4.23 6.30
CA LEU A 138 -14.41 3.64 6.36
C LEU A 138 -14.43 2.27 7.06
N ASN A 139 -15.27 2.08 8.08
CA ASN A 139 -15.43 0.77 8.71
C ASN A 139 -15.92 -0.29 7.72
N ASP A 140 -16.99 0.00 6.97
CA ASP A 140 -17.54 -0.93 5.98
C ASP A 140 -16.53 -1.21 4.86
N LEU A 141 -15.83 -0.17 4.38
CA LEU A 141 -14.80 -0.28 3.34
C LEU A 141 -13.65 -1.21 3.77
N PHE A 142 -13.06 -0.98 4.96
CA PHE A 142 -11.93 -1.79 5.44
C PHE A 142 -12.33 -3.22 5.76
N GLN A 143 -13.51 -3.43 6.35
CA GLN A 143 -14.01 -4.79 6.59
C GLN A 143 -14.27 -5.54 5.28
N GLN A 144 -14.83 -4.87 4.27
CA GLN A 144 -15.02 -5.48 2.96
C GLN A 144 -13.67 -5.77 2.29
N ALA A 145 -12.72 -4.83 2.31
CA ALA A 145 -11.38 -5.04 1.75
C ALA A 145 -10.68 -6.26 2.36
N LEU A 146 -10.79 -6.46 3.69
CA LEU A 146 -10.25 -7.64 4.37
C LEU A 146 -10.91 -8.95 3.91
N ARG A 147 -12.22 -8.94 3.62
CA ARG A 147 -12.92 -10.12 3.08
C ARG A 147 -12.52 -10.40 1.63
N VAL A 148 -12.47 -9.36 0.80
CA VAL A 148 -12.09 -9.44 -0.62
C VAL A 148 -10.67 -9.97 -0.77
N GLY A 149 -9.72 -9.42 -0.01
CA GLY A 149 -8.34 -9.90 -0.07
C GLY A 149 -8.21 -11.34 0.41
N LYS A 150 -8.86 -11.76 1.51
CA LYS A 150 -8.88 -13.17 1.95
C LYS A 150 -9.46 -14.09 0.89
N ARG A 151 -10.55 -13.67 0.25
CA ARG A 151 -11.22 -14.41 -0.83
C ARG A 151 -10.27 -14.58 -2.02
N ALA A 152 -9.62 -13.52 -2.46
CA ALA A 152 -8.65 -13.56 -3.55
C ALA A 152 -7.48 -14.52 -3.27
N HIS A 153 -6.91 -14.49 -2.07
CA HIS A 153 -5.84 -15.41 -1.66
C HIS A 153 -6.32 -16.88 -1.62
N SER A 154 -7.58 -17.12 -1.21
CA SER A 154 -8.14 -18.48 -1.15
C SER A 154 -8.63 -19.05 -2.49
N GLU A 155 -9.12 -18.20 -3.40
CA GLU A 155 -9.75 -18.61 -4.66
C GLU A 155 -8.79 -18.56 -5.87
N THR A 156 -7.60 -17.98 -5.71
CA THR A 156 -6.62 -17.79 -6.80
C THR A 156 -5.25 -18.36 -6.45
N GLY A 157 -4.39 -18.51 -7.47
CA GLY A 157 -3.01 -18.94 -7.28
C GLY A 157 -2.07 -17.85 -6.74
N ILE A 158 -2.58 -16.66 -6.42
CA ILE A 158 -1.74 -15.48 -6.09
C ILE A 158 -0.81 -15.73 -4.90
N ASP A 159 -1.20 -16.59 -3.96
CA ASP A 159 -0.38 -16.99 -2.79
C ASP A 159 0.88 -17.78 -3.18
N ARG A 160 0.83 -18.56 -4.28
CA ARG A 160 1.99 -19.33 -4.75
C ARG A 160 3.06 -18.41 -5.34
N ALA A 161 2.63 -17.25 -5.83
CA ALA A 161 3.51 -16.23 -6.33
C ALA A 161 3.91 -15.21 -5.26
N GLY A 162 3.05 -15.01 -4.26
CA GLY A 162 3.29 -14.25 -3.04
C GLY A 162 4.10 -15.01 -2.00
N GLN A 163 5.18 -15.68 -2.43
CA GLN A 163 6.20 -16.11 -1.47
C GLN A 163 6.58 -14.89 -0.62
N SER A 164 6.61 -15.04 0.70
CA SER A 164 6.98 -13.95 1.63
C SER A 164 8.17 -13.15 1.07
N LEU A 165 8.17 -11.83 1.21
CA LEU A 165 9.32 -10.96 0.89
C LEU A 165 10.65 -11.52 1.40
N VAL A 166 10.60 -12.20 2.55
CA VAL A 166 11.73 -12.94 3.11
C VAL A 166 12.19 -14.07 2.17
N THR A 167 11.29 -14.96 1.77
CA THR A 167 11.64 -16.12 0.93
C THR A 167 12.14 -15.67 -0.43
N PHE A 168 11.46 -14.71 -1.06
CA PHE A 168 11.91 -14.12 -2.31
C PHE A 168 13.28 -13.42 -2.14
N GLY A 169 13.48 -12.73 -1.02
CA GLY A 169 14.78 -12.17 -0.62
C GLY A 169 15.89 -13.21 -0.53
N LEU A 170 15.61 -14.37 0.07
CA LEU A 170 16.56 -15.47 0.15
C LEU A 170 16.83 -16.10 -1.22
N GLU A 171 15.83 -16.24 -2.09
CA GLU A 171 16.02 -16.69 -3.48
C GLU A 171 16.94 -15.74 -4.26
N GLN A 172 16.75 -14.42 -4.11
CA GLN A 172 17.63 -13.41 -4.71
C GLN A 172 19.06 -13.44 -4.15
N LEU A 173 19.24 -13.79 -2.87
CA LEU A 173 20.56 -14.00 -2.29
C LEU A 173 21.22 -15.30 -2.74
N ALA A 174 20.43 -16.37 -2.97
CA ALA A 174 20.90 -17.69 -3.39
C ALA A 174 21.34 -17.78 -4.86
N LEU A 175 21.21 -16.70 -5.65
CA LEU A 175 21.82 -16.59 -6.98
C LEU A 175 21.38 -17.67 -7.99
N GLY A 176 20.16 -18.20 -7.84
CA GLY A 176 19.61 -19.26 -8.68
C GLY A 176 19.92 -20.68 -8.20
N GLU A 177 20.61 -20.84 -7.07
CA GLU A 177 20.64 -22.10 -6.32
C GLU A 177 19.34 -22.30 -5.55
N ASP A 178 19.01 -23.56 -5.25
CA ASP A 178 17.90 -23.86 -4.33
C ASP A 178 18.21 -23.30 -2.93
N VAL A 179 17.27 -22.53 -2.37
CA VAL A 179 17.46 -21.83 -1.08
C VAL A 179 17.81 -22.78 0.05
N THR A 180 17.25 -24.00 0.05
CA THR A 180 17.54 -24.98 1.11
C THR A 180 18.95 -25.56 0.97
N GLY A 181 19.41 -25.78 -0.25
CA GLY A 181 20.79 -26.15 -0.54
C GLY A 181 21.78 -25.06 -0.14
N TRP A 182 21.48 -23.82 -0.53
CA TRP A 182 22.32 -22.65 -0.26
C TRP A 182 22.39 -22.31 1.24
N ALA A 183 21.26 -22.34 1.96
CA ALA A 183 21.21 -21.97 3.37
C ALA A 183 21.83 -23.03 4.30
N ARG A 184 21.98 -24.27 3.83
CA ARG A 184 22.41 -25.39 4.67
C ARG A 184 23.78 -25.13 5.30
N GLY A 185 23.85 -25.25 6.62
CA GLY A 185 25.11 -25.13 7.37
C GLY A 185 25.58 -23.68 7.60
N LYS A 186 24.90 -22.68 7.02
CA LYS A 186 25.21 -21.26 7.22
C LYS A 186 24.76 -20.77 8.59
N ARG A 187 25.41 -19.72 9.09
CA ARG A 187 25.00 -18.99 10.30
C ARG A 187 24.20 -17.75 9.91
N ALA A 188 23.01 -17.61 10.48
CA ALA A 188 22.13 -16.49 10.23
C ALA A 188 22.08 -15.53 11.43
N LEU A 189 22.16 -14.23 11.17
CA LEU A 189 21.89 -13.17 12.14
C LEU A 189 20.58 -12.48 11.77
N VAL A 190 19.60 -12.46 12.68
CA VAL A 190 18.34 -11.74 12.51
C VAL A 190 18.33 -10.53 13.42
N ILE A 191 18.23 -9.34 12.85
CA ILE A 191 18.24 -8.08 13.56
C ILE A 191 16.79 -7.58 13.67
N GLY A 192 16.29 -7.54 14.90
CA GLY A 192 14.91 -7.28 15.26
C GLY A 192 14.20 -8.52 15.81
N ALA A 193 13.08 -8.29 16.51
CA ALA A 193 12.19 -9.32 17.03
C ALA A 193 10.71 -8.98 16.77
N GLY A 194 10.43 -8.30 15.66
CA GLY A 194 9.07 -7.99 15.20
C GLY A 194 8.47 -9.15 14.42
N SER A 195 7.22 -9.00 13.94
CA SER A 195 6.53 -10.00 13.11
C SER A 195 7.36 -10.41 11.88
N MET A 196 7.97 -9.43 11.20
CA MET A 196 8.87 -9.65 10.06
C MET A 196 10.14 -10.41 10.45
N SER A 197 10.78 -10.04 11.56
CA SER A 197 11.95 -10.74 12.07
C SER A 197 11.62 -12.18 12.46
N SER A 198 10.45 -12.42 13.06
CA SER A 198 9.97 -13.77 13.41
C SER A 198 9.74 -14.62 12.15
N LEU A 199 9.12 -14.05 11.13
CA LEU A 199 8.94 -14.74 9.84
C LEU A 199 10.29 -15.01 9.16
N ALA A 200 11.21 -14.05 9.20
CA ALA A 200 12.56 -14.22 8.67
C ALA A 200 13.31 -15.36 9.35
N ALA A 201 13.34 -15.34 10.69
CA ALA A 201 13.99 -16.36 11.49
C ALA A 201 13.37 -17.75 11.26
N ALA A 202 12.03 -17.85 11.21
CA ALA A 202 11.35 -19.11 10.93
C ALA A 202 11.60 -19.61 9.50
N THR A 203 11.72 -18.72 8.52
CA THR A 203 12.00 -19.08 7.13
C THR A 203 13.43 -19.57 6.97
N LEU A 204 14.40 -18.89 7.58
CA LEU A 204 15.80 -19.33 7.64
C LEU A 204 15.94 -20.69 8.33
N ALA A 205 15.26 -20.89 9.45
CA ALA A 205 15.25 -22.16 10.16
C ALA A 205 14.73 -23.31 9.27
N ARG A 206 13.61 -23.09 8.56
CA ARG A 206 13.07 -24.06 7.59
C ARG A 206 14.00 -24.29 6.39
N ALA A 207 14.75 -23.27 5.98
CA ALA A 207 15.74 -23.37 4.91
C ALA A 207 16.99 -24.20 5.33
N GLY A 208 17.20 -24.46 6.62
CA GLY A 208 18.23 -25.39 7.10
C GLY A 208 19.55 -24.74 7.53
N VAL A 209 19.53 -23.47 7.91
CA VAL A 209 20.69 -22.82 8.56
C VAL A 209 21.12 -23.57 9.81
N ALA A 210 22.41 -23.56 10.15
CA ALA A 210 22.93 -24.25 11.34
C ALA A 210 22.60 -23.50 12.64
N GLU A 211 22.63 -22.16 12.58
CA GLU A 211 22.45 -21.30 13.74
C GLU A 211 21.66 -20.05 13.33
N VAL A 212 20.71 -19.64 14.19
CA VAL A 212 20.00 -18.36 14.10
C VAL A 212 20.29 -17.56 15.36
N VAL A 213 21.01 -16.46 15.20
CA VAL A 213 21.27 -15.49 16.26
C VAL A 213 20.26 -14.35 16.13
N VAL A 214 19.49 -14.07 17.17
CA VAL A 214 18.48 -12.99 17.17
C VAL A 214 19.01 -11.82 18.00
N ALA A 215 19.23 -10.68 17.35
CA ALA A 215 19.63 -9.43 18.02
C ALA A 215 18.42 -8.50 18.14
N ASN A 216 18.17 -7.93 19.31
CA ASN A 216 17.11 -6.93 19.46
C ASN A 216 17.44 -5.90 20.53
N ARG A 217 16.86 -4.69 20.42
CA ARG A 217 17.03 -3.62 21.42
C ARG A 217 16.46 -4.03 22.78
N THR A 218 15.35 -4.76 22.79
CA THR A 218 14.77 -5.39 23.98
C THR A 218 15.13 -6.87 23.98
N LEU A 219 16.10 -7.25 24.81
CA LEU A 219 16.65 -8.62 24.84
C LEU A 219 15.56 -9.68 25.07
N ASP A 220 14.63 -9.45 26.00
CA ASP A 220 13.52 -10.38 26.30
C ASP A 220 12.69 -10.79 25.07
N ARG A 221 12.56 -9.90 24.06
CA ARG A 221 11.82 -10.23 22.83
C ARG A 221 12.64 -11.15 21.92
N ALA A 222 13.96 -10.95 21.86
CA ALA A 222 14.86 -11.83 21.12
C ALA A 222 14.92 -13.21 21.79
N GLU A 223 14.98 -13.28 23.12
CA GLU A 223 14.96 -14.54 23.88
C GLU A 223 13.68 -15.33 23.62
N ARG A 224 12.51 -14.67 23.66
CA ARG A 224 11.23 -15.30 23.33
C ARG A 224 11.22 -15.88 21.91
N LEU A 225 11.73 -15.13 20.92
CA LEU A 225 11.78 -15.62 19.54
C LEU A 225 12.74 -16.81 19.40
N ALA A 226 13.92 -16.74 20.03
CA ALA A 226 14.88 -17.85 20.04
C ALA A 226 14.27 -19.11 20.68
N GLN A 227 13.53 -18.95 21.78
CA GLN A 227 12.83 -20.05 22.44
C GLN A 227 11.77 -20.70 21.54
N ILE A 228 10.95 -19.89 20.86
CA ILE A 228 9.94 -20.39 19.91
C ILE A 228 10.59 -21.20 18.78
N LEU A 229 11.74 -20.75 18.27
CA LEU A 229 12.49 -21.46 17.22
C LEU A 229 13.09 -22.77 17.73
N ALA A 230 13.57 -22.80 18.97
CA ALA A 230 14.10 -24.01 19.59
C ALA A 230 13.00 -25.05 19.90
N GLU A 231 11.79 -24.60 20.25
CA GLU A 231 10.64 -25.46 20.54
C GLU A 231 9.89 -25.95 19.30
N ALA A 232 10.04 -25.27 18.16
CA ALA A 232 9.47 -25.68 16.88
C ALA A 232 10.14 -26.97 16.38
N GLY A 233 9.66 -28.12 16.89
CA GLY A 233 10.26 -29.46 16.80
C GLY A 233 10.35 -30.12 15.40
N GLY A 234 10.76 -29.37 14.38
CA GLY A 234 11.00 -29.88 13.01
C GLY A 234 12.36 -29.49 12.41
N THR A 235 13.16 -28.64 13.06
CA THR A 235 14.42 -28.10 12.51
C THR A 235 15.56 -28.22 13.54
N HIS A 236 16.69 -28.83 13.17
CA HIS A 236 17.90 -28.96 14.02
C HIS A 236 18.71 -27.65 14.09
N VAL A 237 18.03 -26.51 14.24
CA VAL A 237 18.65 -25.18 14.21
C VAL A 237 18.96 -24.75 15.64
N SER A 238 20.21 -24.37 15.92
CA SER A 238 20.56 -23.70 17.17
C SER A 238 20.05 -22.27 17.15
N ALA A 239 19.29 -21.83 18.16
CA ALA A 239 18.81 -20.46 18.26
C ALA A 239 19.28 -19.81 19.56
N ARG A 240 19.82 -18.58 19.47
CA ARG A 240 20.21 -17.80 20.65
C ARG A 240 19.92 -16.32 20.49
N ALA A 241 19.67 -15.65 21.60
CA ALA A 241 19.48 -14.20 21.64
C ALA A 241 20.77 -13.47 22.02
N VAL A 242 20.97 -12.28 21.47
CA VAL A 242 22.07 -11.37 21.82
C VAL A 242 21.56 -9.94 21.96
N PRO A 243 22.22 -9.10 22.79
CA PRO A 243 21.89 -7.69 22.84
C PRO A 243 22.32 -6.98 21.55
N MET A 244 21.66 -5.86 21.23
CA MET A 244 21.90 -5.10 19.99
C MET A 244 23.36 -4.64 19.84
N GLU A 245 24.04 -4.36 20.95
CA GLU A 245 25.46 -3.98 20.98
C GLU A 245 26.42 -5.08 20.49
N SER A 246 25.98 -6.34 20.47
CA SER A 246 26.78 -7.46 19.96
C SER A 246 26.68 -7.64 18.44
N VAL A 247 25.80 -6.89 17.74
CA VAL A 247 25.60 -7.01 16.29
C VAL A 247 26.90 -6.90 15.49
N PRO A 248 27.81 -5.93 15.73
CA PRO A 248 29.06 -5.83 14.97
C PRO A 248 29.94 -7.09 15.09
N ALA A 249 30.03 -7.66 16.30
CA ALA A 249 30.80 -8.87 16.54
C ALA A 249 30.17 -10.10 15.88
N GLU A 250 28.84 -10.24 15.95
CA GLU A 250 28.13 -11.36 15.32
C GLU A 250 28.15 -11.27 13.79
N LEU A 251 28.19 -10.07 13.22
CA LEU A 251 28.26 -9.86 11.77
C LEU A 251 29.56 -10.42 11.16
N THR A 252 30.65 -10.49 11.93
CA THR A 252 31.91 -11.15 11.51
C THR A 252 31.77 -12.67 11.33
N ARG A 253 30.76 -13.27 11.97
CA ARG A 253 30.53 -14.72 12.01
C ARG A 253 29.33 -15.16 11.18
N ALA A 254 28.41 -14.25 10.90
CA ALA A 254 27.18 -14.53 10.16
C ALA A 254 27.47 -14.65 8.66
N ASP A 255 26.97 -15.69 8.01
CA ASP A 255 27.01 -15.82 6.56
C ASP A 255 25.87 -15.01 5.91
N VAL A 256 24.71 -14.99 6.57
CA VAL A 256 23.54 -14.20 6.17
C VAL A 256 23.06 -13.36 7.34
N ALA A 257 22.82 -12.07 7.12
CA ALA A 257 22.16 -11.21 8.09
C ALA A 257 20.85 -10.67 7.50
N VAL A 258 19.76 -10.75 8.25
CA VAL A 258 18.44 -10.24 7.88
C VAL A 258 18.05 -9.14 8.85
N SER A 259 17.86 -7.92 8.35
CA SER A 259 17.43 -6.78 9.16
C SER A 259 15.98 -6.42 8.85
N CYS A 260 15.15 -6.37 9.90
CA CYS A 260 13.74 -6.00 9.80
C CYS A 260 13.32 -5.14 11.01
N THR A 261 14.13 -4.14 11.39
CA THR A 261 13.81 -3.31 12.55
C THR A 261 12.87 -2.16 12.21
N GLY A 262 12.23 -1.58 13.23
CA GLY A 262 11.47 -0.34 13.12
C GLY A 262 12.29 0.88 13.57
N ALA A 263 13.62 0.84 13.41
CA ALA A 263 14.47 1.95 13.79
C ALA A 263 14.28 3.14 12.84
N THR A 264 14.33 4.36 13.38
CA THR A 264 14.21 5.61 12.60
C THR A 264 15.56 6.04 11.99
N GLY A 265 16.50 5.11 11.79
CA GLY A 265 17.85 5.38 11.33
C GLY A 265 18.65 4.09 11.12
N LEU A 266 19.85 4.21 10.53
CA LEU A 266 20.68 3.07 10.16
C LEU A 266 21.11 2.26 11.38
N VAL A 267 20.86 0.95 11.32
CA VAL A 267 21.35 -0.04 12.28
C VAL A 267 22.72 -0.56 11.86
N LEU A 268 22.96 -0.69 10.54
CA LEU A 268 24.23 -1.12 9.96
C LEU A 268 24.77 -0.04 9.02
N THR A 269 25.82 0.67 9.44
CA THR A 269 26.52 1.62 8.57
C THR A 269 27.46 0.90 7.61
N ALA A 270 27.83 1.56 6.51
CA ALA A 270 28.77 0.99 5.54
C ALA A 270 30.13 0.66 6.17
N GLU A 271 30.62 1.49 7.12
CA GLU A 271 31.87 1.22 7.83
C GLU A 271 31.77 -0.02 8.72
N ALA A 272 30.65 -0.20 9.42
CA ALA A 272 30.43 -1.37 10.27
C ALA A 272 30.38 -2.67 9.43
N VAL A 273 29.72 -2.63 8.27
CA VAL A 273 29.68 -3.77 7.34
C VAL A 273 31.07 -4.06 6.76
N ALA A 274 31.81 -3.02 6.35
CA ALA A 274 33.18 -3.20 5.83
C ALA A 274 34.12 -3.79 6.88
N ALA A 275 34.10 -3.26 8.10
CA ALA A 275 34.89 -3.78 9.22
C ALA A 275 34.52 -5.24 9.55
N ALA A 276 33.24 -5.61 9.46
CA ALA A 276 32.81 -6.97 9.68
C ALA A 276 33.33 -7.94 8.61
N VAL A 277 33.42 -7.51 7.34
CA VAL A 277 33.99 -8.28 6.24
C VAL A 277 35.51 -8.45 6.39
N GLU A 278 36.23 -7.38 6.75
CA GLU A 278 37.67 -7.43 7.02
C GLU A 278 38.00 -8.31 8.24
N GLY A 279 37.13 -8.29 9.26
CA GLY A 279 37.27 -9.07 10.48
C GLY A 279 36.79 -10.52 10.40
N ARG A 280 36.38 -11.04 9.22
CA ARG A 280 35.93 -12.44 9.09
C ARG A 280 37.12 -13.40 9.25
N THR A 281 37.15 -14.13 10.35
CA THR A 281 38.25 -15.07 10.68
C THR A 281 38.01 -16.51 10.23
N GLY A 282 36.91 -16.81 9.54
CA GLY A 282 36.61 -18.15 8.98
C GLY A 282 36.49 -19.30 9.99
N THR A 283 36.68 -19.03 11.29
CA THR A 283 36.69 -20.02 12.38
C THR A 283 36.22 -19.34 13.66
N PRO A 284 35.34 -19.94 14.48
CA PRO A 284 34.90 -19.30 15.73
C PRO A 284 36.09 -19.18 16.69
N ALA A 285 36.48 -17.95 17.03
CA ALA A 285 37.29 -17.70 18.20
C ALA A 285 36.49 -18.16 19.42
N ALA A 286 37.03 -19.12 20.16
CA ALA A 286 36.58 -19.40 21.51
C ALA A 286 36.61 -18.09 22.31
N PHE A 287 35.56 -17.84 23.09
CA PHE A 287 35.57 -16.75 24.05
C PHE A 287 36.67 -17.04 25.08
N ASP A 288 37.77 -16.29 25.04
CA ASP A 288 38.67 -16.15 26.18
C ASP A 288 38.19 -14.93 26.98
N GLU A 289 37.56 -15.20 28.13
CA GLU A 289 37.07 -14.20 29.10
C GLU A 289 38.20 -13.40 29.80
N GLU A 290 39.44 -13.43 29.31
CA GLU A 290 40.62 -12.95 30.05
C GLU A 290 41.34 -11.71 29.47
N SER A 291 40.85 -11.09 28.40
CA SER A 291 41.51 -9.90 27.81
C SER A 291 40.92 -8.55 28.24
N ALA A 292 40.33 -8.49 29.43
CA ALA A 292 39.96 -7.24 30.10
C ALA A 292 41.04 -6.80 31.10
N ALA A 293 42.33 -6.90 30.76
CA ALA A 293 43.40 -6.23 31.50
C ALA A 293 44.73 -6.17 30.70
N ALA A 294 45.28 -4.95 30.64
CA ALA A 294 46.70 -4.59 30.54
C ALA A 294 47.32 -4.20 29.17
N ASP A 295 47.84 -2.95 29.19
CA ASP A 295 49.08 -2.43 28.57
C ASP A 295 49.18 -2.01 27.07
N VAL A 296 48.66 -0.82 26.79
CA VAL A 296 49.38 0.44 26.43
C VAL A 296 50.78 0.38 25.70
N ARG A 297 50.75 0.76 24.39
CA ARG A 297 51.61 1.72 23.60
C ARG A 297 53.05 1.34 23.09
N PRO A 298 53.65 2.11 22.12
CA PRO A 298 53.24 2.48 20.74
C PRO A 298 54.42 2.43 19.69
N LEU A 299 54.17 2.94 18.45
CA LEU A 299 55.10 3.42 17.37
C LEU A 299 55.61 2.40 16.33
N PRO A 300 56.07 2.83 15.11
CA PRO A 300 55.75 4.01 14.27
C PRO A 300 55.52 3.68 12.76
N SER A 301 55.25 4.74 11.97
CA SER A 301 55.08 4.78 10.51
C SER A 301 56.34 4.52 9.69
N THR A 302 56.21 4.00 8.47
CA THR A 302 57.09 4.33 7.33
C THR A 302 56.35 4.26 5.99
N ALA A 303 56.74 5.17 5.11
CA ALA A 303 56.24 5.38 3.77
C ALA A 303 57.13 4.72 2.69
N ALA A 304 56.56 4.66 1.48
CA ALA A 304 57.20 4.79 0.16
C ALA A 304 57.95 3.60 -0.49
N GLY A 305 57.78 3.51 -1.81
CA GLY A 305 58.46 2.63 -2.77
C GLY A 305 57.44 1.84 -3.60
N ALA A 306 56.84 2.36 -4.68
CA ALA A 306 57.44 2.61 -6.00
C ALA A 306 58.20 1.39 -6.54
N ASP A 307 57.59 0.70 -7.51
CA ASP A 307 58.35 0.02 -8.56
C ASP A 307 57.54 -0.04 -9.87
N GLU A 308 58.19 0.44 -10.91
CA GLU A 308 57.77 0.52 -12.30
C GLU A 308 58.08 -0.78 -13.07
N ASN A 309 57.42 -0.92 -14.22
CA ASN A 309 57.83 -1.72 -15.40
C ASN A 309 57.72 -3.25 -15.36
N CYS A 310 56.74 -3.77 -16.11
CA CYS A 310 57.04 -4.24 -17.47
C CYS A 310 55.78 -4.47 -18.33
N PRO A 311 55.92 -4.45 -19.67
CA PRO A 311 54.88 -4.12 -20.63
C PRO A 311 54.26 -5.37 -21.25
N LEU A 312 53.14 -5.21 -21.97
CA LEU A 312 52.93 -5.77 -23.31
C LEU A 312 51.53 -5.41 -23.84
N ASP A 313 51.55 -4.66 -24.93
CA ASP A 313 50.46 -4.33 -25.83
C ASP A 313 50.16 -5.56 -26.74
N LEU A 314 48.91 -5.76 -27.13
CA LEU A 314 48.47 -6.43 -28.38
C LEU A 314 46.94 -6.45 -28.43
N GLY A 315 46.37 -5.69 -29.36
CA GLY A 315 44.94 -5.65 -29.64
C GLY A 315 44.46 -6.59 -30.77
N ALA A 316 43.13 -6.66 -30.85
CA ALA A 316 42.24 -7.01 -31.97
C ALA A 316 42.01 -8.49 -32.32
N VAL A 317 40.71 -8.90 -32.32
CA VAL A 317 39.83 -9.31 -33.46
C VAL A 317 38.57 -9.98 -32.85
N GLN A 318 37.38 -9.35 -32.81
CA GLN A 318 36.30 -9.23 -33.83
C GLN A 318 35.39 -10.48 -34.04
N GLN A 319 34.06 -10.23 -33.98
CA GLN A 319 32.90 -11.01 -34.49
C GLN A 319 32.46 -12.23 -33.66
N SER A 320 31.17 -12.53 -33.40
CA SER A 320 29.88 -12.00 -33.86
C SER A 320 28.77 -12.76 -33.10
N ALA A 321 27.70 -12.08 -32.67
CA ALA A 321 26.46 -12.72 -32.25
C ALA A 321 25.24 -11.82 -32.54
N VAL A 322 24.10 -12.49 -32.78
CA VAL A 322 22.70 -12.02 -32.71
C VAL A 322 21.96 -11.81 -34.04
N GLN A 323 21.06 -12.76 -34.33
CA GLN A 323 19.74 -12.64 -34.99
C GLN A 323 19.10 -14.06 -34.92
N GLN A 324 17.84 -14.36 -34.55
CA GLN A 324 16.54 -13.68 -34.56
C GLN A 324 15.53 -14.43 -33.64
N SER A 325 14.59 -13.68 -33.05
CA SER A 325 13.16 -14.03 -32.86
C SER A 325 12.46 -12.76 -32.36
N GLY A 326 11.43 -12.14 -32.96
CA GLY A 326 10.38 -12.62 -33.85
C GLY A 326 9.06 -12.65 -33.09
N PHE A 327 8.33 -11.53 -32.98
CA PHE A 327 6.91 -11.56 -32.61
C PHE A 327 6.07 -10.47 -33.30
N SER A 328 4.84 -10.88 -33.60
CA SER A 328 3.87 -10.34 -34.56
C SER A 328 3.02 -9.20 -34.02
N VAL A 329 2.67 -8.29 -34.93
CA VAL A 329 1.67 -7.21 -34.77
C VAL A 329 0.29 -7.77 -35.10
N LEU A 330 -0.71 -7.55 -34.23
CA LEU A 330 -2.13 -7.35 -34.57
C LEU A 330 -2.90 -7.00 -33.29
N GLY A 331 -3.42 -5.77 -33.21
CA GLY A 331 -4.20 -5.30 -32.07
C GLY A 331 -4.69 -3.85 -32.17
N GLU A 332 -4.98 -3.34 -33.37
CA GLU A 332 -5.76 -2.11 -33.55
C GLU A 332 -7.22 -2.49 -33.79
N ALA A 333 -8.08 -2.31 -32.77
CA ALA A 333 -9.52 -2.00 -32.93
C ALA A 333 -10.19 -1.93 -31.54
N ALA A 334 -10.13 -0.78 -30.86
CA ALA A 334 -11.14 -0.37 -29.87
C ALA A 334 -10.97 1.08 -29.38
N VAL A 335 -10.78 2.08 -30.26
CA VAL A 335 -11.11 3.47 -29.90
C VAL A 335 -11.60 4.22 -31.13
N ALA A 336 -12.86 3.98 -31.50
CA ALA A 336 -13.59 4.84 -32.42
C ALA A 336 -14.78 5.42 -31.67
N GLY A 337 -14.73 6.73 -31.35
CA GLY A 337 -15.92 7.47 -30.91
C GLY A 337 -15.80 8.42 -29.72
N MET A 338 -14.62 8.96 -29.38
CA MET A 338 -14.51 10.02 -28.35
C MET A 338 -14.12 11.37 -28.97
N ASP A 339 -14.77 12.43 -28.50
CA ASP A 339 -14.58 13.80 -29.01
C ASP A 339 -13.17 14.35 -28.71
N ALA A 340 -12.73 15.31 -29.54
CA ALA A 340 -11.41 15.92 -29.43
C ALA A 340 -11.22 16.81 -28.20
N ALA A 341 -12.32 17.28 -27.57
CA ALA A 341 -12.25 18.11 -26.36
C ALA A 341 -11.84 17.30 -25.13
N THR A 342 -12.11 15.99 -25.13
CA THR A 342 -11.73 15.08 -24.05
C THR A 342 -10.25 14.63 -24.14
N LEU A 343 -9.61 14.77 -25.30
CA LEU A 343 -8.20 14.40 -25.51
C LEU A 343 -7.20 15.51 -25.13
N GLU A 344 -7.57 16.79 -25.22
CA GLU A 344 -6.67 17.90 -24.87
C GLU A 344 -6.46 18.07 -23.36
N GLN A 345 -7.35 17.55 -22.51
CA GLN A 345 -7.15 17.55 -21.05
C GLN A 345 -6.20 16.44 -20.55
N HIS A 346 -5.77 15.52 -21.42
CA HIS A 346 -4.84 14.44 -21.07
C HIS A 346 -3.40 14.63 -21.58
N ALA A 347 -3.14 15.62 -22.44
CA ALA A 347 -1.79 15.86 -22.99
C ALA A 347 -0.90 16.80 -22.14
N ALA A 348 -1.43 17.43 -21.10
CA ALA A 348 -0.69 18.42 -20.31
C ALA A 348 0.26 17.84 -19.24
N TRP A 349 0.36 16.52 -19.10
CA TRP A 349 1.07 15.89 -17.97
C TRP A 349 2.06 14.79 -18.36
N VAL A 350 2.73 14.92 -19.50
CA VAL A 350 3.78 13.95 -19.90
C VAL A 350 5.16 14.53 -20.21
N ASP A 351 5.34 15.81 -20.54
CA ASP A 351 6.70 16.29 -20.89
C ASP A 351 7.23 17.42 -20.00
N ASN A 352 8.05 17.03 -19.03
CA ASN A 352 8.83 17.90 -18.15
C ASN A 352 10.14 18.34 -18.83
N ALA A 353 10.05 19.20 -19.85
CA ALA A 353 11.18 19.99 -20.32
C ALA A 353 11.01 21.45 -19.86
N THR A 354 12.06 22.05 -19.30
CA THR A 354 12.10 23.45 -18.87
C THR A 354 11.94 24.39 -20.06
N VAL A 355 10.70 24.72 -20.42
CA VAL A 355 10.43 25.78 -21.40
C VAL A 355 10.47 27.13 -20.68
N ASP A 356 11.47 27.93 -21.04
CA ASP A 356 11.63 29.30 -20.62
C ASP A 356 10.36 30.10 -20.95
N ARG A 357 9.55 30.38 -19.92
CA ARG A 357 8.15 30.83 -20.02
C ARG A 357 7.99 32.25 -20.59
N ARG A 358 9.09 32.89 -21.02
CA ARG A 358 9.11 34.27 -21.56
C ARG A 358 8.86 34.38 -23.07
N LEU A 359 8.80 33.27 -23.81
CA LEU A 359 8.51 33.28 -25.26
C LEU A 359 7.13 32.75 -25.66
N ALA A 360 6.33 32.22 -24.73
CA ALA A 360 5.05 31.56 -25.02
C ALA A 360 3.89 32.51 -25.38
N ALA A 361 4.04 33.83 -25.20
CA ALA A 361 2.93 34.79 -25.36
C ALA A 361 2.65 35.23 -26.81
N ARG A 362 3.20 34.59 -27.85
CA ARG A 362 3.05 35.03 -29.26
C ARG A 362 3.02 33.91 -30.31
N ARG A 363 2.39 32.76 -30.04
CA ARG A 363 2.17 31.75 -31.10
C ARG A 363 0.70 31.64 -31.43
N SER A 364 0.38 31.76 -32.71
CA SER A 364 -0.99 31.54 -33.20
C SER A 364 -1.21 30.03 -33.40
N PRO A 365 -2.46 29.55 -33.32
CA PRO A 365 -2.81 28.14 -33.52
C PRO A 365 -2.31 27.58 -34.88
N GLU A 366 -2.18 28.46 -35.88
CA GLU A 366 -1.70 28.12 -37.23
C GLU A 366 -0.21 27.75 -37.22
N THR A 367 0.62 28.47 -36.46
CA THR A 367 2.05 28.14 -36.30
C THR A 367 2.29 26.83 -35.54
N ASP A 368 1.42 26.48 -34.58
CA ASP A 368 1.53 25.22 -33.86
C ASP A 368 1.08 24.04 -34.72
N ALA A 369 0.07 24.23 -35.59
CA ALA A 369 -0.34 23.22 -36.56
C ALA A 369 0.76 22.91 -37.60
N GLU A 370 1.48 23.93 -38.08
CA GLU A 370 2.62 23.73 -39.00
C GLU A 370 3.78 22.98 -38.33
N LEU A 371 4.06 23.25 -37.05
CA LEU A 371 5.08 22.56 -36.27
C LEU A 371 4.72 21.09 -36.00
N ILE A 372 3.45 20.82 -35.66
CA ILE A 372 2.95 19.45 -35.47
C ILE A 372 3.01 18.67 -36.78
N ALA A 373 2.65 19.29 -37.91
CA ALA A 373 2.74 18.68 -39.22
C ALA A 373 4.21 18.39 -39.63
N ALA A 374 5.13 19.32 -39.33
CA ALA A 374 6.56 19.13 -39.57
C ALA A 374 7.15 18.02 -38.68
N LEU A 375 6.73 17.94 -37.42
CA LEU A 375 7.16 16.89 -36.49
C LEU A 375 6.63 15.52 -36.90
N ALA A 376 5.37 15.43 -37.34
CA ALA A 376 4.76 14.21 -37.86
C ALA A 376 5.46 13.73 -39.16
N ALA A 377 5.80 14.65 -40.06
CA ALA A 377 6.58 14.35 -41.26
C ALA A 377 8.00 13.85 -40.93
N THR A 378 8.62 14.40 -39.90
CA THR A 378 9.96 13.99 -39.44
C THR A 378 9.91 12.61 -38.76
N ALA A 379 8.88 12.34 -37.95
CA ALA A 379 8.65 11.03 -37.33
C ALA A 379 8.38 9.94 -38.38
N ALA A 380 7.68 10.27 -39.46
CA ALA A 380 7.43 9.38 -40.60
C ALA A 380 8.68 9.09 -41.43
N ALA A 381 9.63 10.04 -41.51
CA ALA A 381 10.88 9.89 -42.25
C ALA A 381 11.99 9.17 -41.46
N VAL A 382 12.01 9.30 -40.13
CA VAL A 382 13.12 8.81 -39.28
C VAL A 382 12.82 7.43 -38.67
N GLY A 383 11.55 7.06 -38.49
CA GLY A 383 11.16 5.76 -37.93
C GLY A 383 11.55 5.61 -36.45
N ARG A 384 10.53 5.54 -35.56
CA ARG A 384 10.60 5.39 -34.09
C ARG A 384 11.62 6.31 -33.38
N ILE A 385 11.09 7.19 -32.52
CA ILE A 385 11.88 7.88 -31.49
C ILE A 385 12.62 6.79 -30.68
N PRO A 386 13.96 6.83 -30.56
CA PRO A 386 14.68 5.83 -29.78
C PRO A 386 14.23 5.95 -28.33
N GLU A 387 13.66 4.88 -27.79
CA GLU A 387 13.58 4.70 -26.33
C GLU A 387 14.95 5.04 -25.74
N ARG A 388 14.97 5.79 -24.63
CA ARG A 388 16.22 6.08 -23.90
C ARG A 388 16.96 4.75 -23.73
N ARG A 389 18.03 4.59 -24.52
CA ARG A 389 18.89 3.41 -24.50
C ARG A 389 19.31 3.24 -23.04
N ARG A 390 18.81 2.19 -22.37
CA ARG A 390 19.34 1.73 -21.07
C ARG A 390 20.86 1.79 -21.23
N PRO A 391 21.61 2.52 -20.39
CA PRO A 391 23.06 2.52 -20.50
C PRO A 391 23.49 1.06 -20.56
N GLU A 392 24.24 0.69 -21.61
CA GLU A 392 24.79 -0.66 -21.72
C GLU A 392 25.47 -0.95 -20.37
N PRO A 393 25.21 -2.11 -19.74
CA PRO A 393 25.80 -2.43 -18.46
C PRO A 393 27.31 -2.39 -18.65
N VAL A 394 27.92 -1.32 -18.12
CA VAL A 394 29.38 -1.21 -18.06
C VAL A 394 29.80 -2.45 -17.30
N ALA A 395 30.58 -3.31 -17.96
CA ALA A 395 31.09 -4.55 -17.36
C ALA A 395 31.76 -4.18 -16.03
N ALA A 396 31.03 -4.39 -14.94
CA ALA A 396 31.55 -4.11 -13.62
C ALA A 396 32.76 -5.02 -13.41
N PRO A 397 33.85 -4.54 -12.79
CA PRO A 397 34.98 -5.39 -12.45
C PRO A 397 34.45 -6.63 -11.72
N ALA A 398 34.95 -7.82 -12.09
CA ALA A 398 34.53 -9.08 -11.50
C ALA A 398 34.63 -8.98 -9.98
N ARG A 399 33.47 -8.84 -9.33
CA ARG A 399 33.42 -8.67 -7.88
C ARG A 399 33.86 -9.99 -7.23
N PRO A 400 34.66 -9.96 -6.17
CA PRO A 400 34.95 -11.15 -5.39
C PRO A 400 33.63 -11.80 -4.93
N GLN A 401 33.61 -13.13 -4.84
CA GLN A 401 32.41 -13.84 -4.39
C GLN A 401 31.96 -13.29 -3.03
N PRO A 402 30.65 -13.06 -2.83
CA PRO A 402 30.15 -12.52 -1.59
C PRO A 402 30.40 -13.50 -0.45
N VAL A 403 31.03 -13.00 0.62
CA VAL A 403 31.30 -13.71 1.87
C VAL A 403 30.27 -13.36 2.96
N LEU A 404 29.55 -12.24 2.79
CA LEU A 404 28.46 -11.80 3.64
C LEU A 404 27.24 -11.43 2.79
N PHE A 405 26.10 -12.06 3.11
CA PHE A 405 24.82 -11.81 2.48
C PHE A 405 23.95 -10.98 3.42
N LEU A 406 23.41 -9.86 2.95
CA LEU A 406 22.56 -8.97 3.72
C LEU A 406 21.18 -8.90 3.05
N LEU A 407 20.14 -9.10 3.85
CA LEU A 407 18.75 -8.89 3.45
C LEU A 407 18.18 -7.76 4.29
N ASP A 408 17.91 -6.60 3.68
CA ASP A 408 17.29 -5.47 4.37
C ASP A 408 15.82 -5.36 3.97
N LEU A 409 14.93 -5.58 4.94
CA LEU A 409 13.47 -5.47 4.77
C LEU A 409 12.89 -4.35 5.65
N ALA A 410 13.71 -3.42 6.15
CA ALA A 410 13.28 -2.35 7.04
C ALA A 410 12.81 -1.08 6.30
N MET A 411 11.80 -0.45 6.91
CA MET A 411 11.08 0.80 6.59
C MET A 411 11.14 1.88 7.71
N PRO A 412 12.03 2.89 7.76
CA PRO A 412 13.19 3.19 6.90
C PRO A 412 14.28 2.11 6.88
N ARG A 413 15.19 2.17 5.90
CA ARG A 413 16.27 1.18 5.74
C ARG A 413 17.14 1.07 7.00
N ASP A 414 17.46 -0.16 7.37
CA ASP A 414 18.37 -0.46 8.46
C ASP A 414 19.83 -0.45 7.99
N VAL A 415 20.07 -0.80 6.73
CA VAL A 415 21.40 -0.95 6.15
C VAL A 415 21.69 0.21 5.21
N ASP A 416 22.90 0.76 5.34
CA ASP A 416 23.36 1.82 4.45
C ASP A 416 23.40 1.32 2.99
N ALA A 417 22.78 2.08 2.08
CA ALA A 417 22.76 1.81 0.64
C ALA A 417 24.16 1.63 0.04
N VAL A 418 25.16 2.29 0.62
CA VAL A 418 26.57 2.19 0.21
C VAL A 418 27.09 0.75 0.29
N ALA A 419 26.47 -0.11 1.11
CA ALA A 419 26.80 -1.53 1.22
C ALA A 419 26.68 -2.29 -0.13
N HIS A 420 25.84 -1.84 -1.07
CA HIS A 420 25.78 -2.38 -2.45
C HIS A 420 27.11 -2.30 -3.20
N ARG A 421 28.01 -1.41 -2.78
CA ARG A 421 29.30 -1.16 -3.42
C ARG A 421 30.47 -1.82 -2.69
N LEU A 422 30.25 -2.42 -1.53
CA LEU A 422 31.30 -3.08 -0.76
C LEU A 422 31.71 -4.41 -1.41
N ALA A 423 33.02 -4.65 -1.49
CA ALA A 423 33.55 -5.91 -2.00
C ALA A 423 33.27 -7.05 -0.99
N GLY A 424 32.88 -8.22 -1.49
CA GLY A 424 32.56 -9.38 -0.64
C GLY A 424 31.20 -9.28 0.07
N VAL A 425 30.40 -8.25 -0.19
CA VAL A 425 29.04 -8.10 0.33
C VAL A 425 28.03 -8.22 -0.80
N ARG A 426 26.95 -8.96 -0.55
CA ARG A 426 25.75 -8.91 -1.37
C ARG A 426 24.59 -8.42 -0.52
N LEU A 427 24.14 -7.21 -0.79
CA LEU A 427 22.92 -6.66 -0.22
C LEU A 427 21.77 -6.90 -1.20
N VAL A 428 20.66 -7.42 -0.67
CA VAL A 428 19.35 -7.41 -1.30
C VAL A 428 18.46 -6.61 -0.37
N ASP A 429 18.01 -5.45 -0.84
CA ASP A 429 17.05 -4.62 -0.14
C ASP A 429 15.68 -4.68 -0.82
N ILE A 430 14.71 -3.97 -0.24
CA ILE A 430 13.36 -3.82 -0.79
C ILE A 430 13.40 -3.34 -2.25
N GLU A 431 14.27 -2.38 -2.60
CA GLU A 431 14.38 -1.86 -3.98
C GLU A 431 14.86 -2.94 -4.96
N SER A 432 15.89 -3.70 -4.58
CA SER A 432 16.41 -4.83 -5.36
C SER A 432 15.34 -5.90 -5.61
N LEU A 433 14.48 -6.16 -4.61
CA LEU A 433 13.37 -7.11 -4.74
C LEU A 433 12.29 -6.61 -5.70
N ALA A 434 11.97 -5.31 -5.65
CA ALA A 434 11.01 -4.71 -6.56
C ALA A 434 11.41 -4.92 -8.03
N GLU A 435 12.68 -4.69 -8.36
CA GLU A 435 13.20 -4.86 -9.70
C GLU A 435 13.13 -6.32 -10.17
N ALA A 436 13.46 -7.27 -9.30
CA ALA A 436 13.45 -8.70 -9.64
C ALA A 436 12.03 -9.29 -9.78
N SER A 437 11.04 -8.79 -9.04
CA SER A 437 9.66 -9.30 -9.09
C SER A 437 8.91 -8.90 -10.37
N ALA A 438 9.36 -7.87 -11.09
CA ALA A 438 8.67 -7.36 -12.27
C ALA A 438 8.65 -8.35 -13.45
N ASP A 439 9.56 -9.34 -13.46
CA ASP A 439 9.77 -10.28 -14.57
C ASP A 439 9.06 -11.66 -14.39
N ALA A 440 8.24 -11.85 -13.34
CA ALA A 440 7.62 -13.15 -13.04
C ALA A 440 6.35 -13.47 -13.89
N PRO A 441 6.17 -14.72 -14.39
CA PRO A 441 5.02 -15.11 -15.22
C PRO A 441 3.76 -15.33 -14.36
N MET A 442 2.95 -14.27 -14.17
CA MET A 442 1.78 -14.29 -13.27
C MET A 442 0.46 -13.76 -13.89
N ALA A 443 0.42 -13.53 -15.21
CA ALA A 443 -0.66 -12.78 -15.84
C ALA A 443 -2.08 -13.36 -15.59
N ALA A 444 -2.23 -14.69 -15.63
CA ALA A 444 -3.55 -15.33 -15.52
C ALA A 444 -4.17 -15.26 -14.11
N ASP A 445 -3.37 -15.44 -13.06
CA ASP A 445 -3.84 -15.33 -11.67
C ASP A 445 -4.17 -13.87 -11.32
N VAL A 446 -3.34 -12.92 -11.77
CA VAL A 446 -3.58 -11.49 -11.61
C VAL A 446 -4.89 -11.07 -12.28
N ASP A 447 -5.18 -11.57 -13.48
CA ASP A 447 -6.43 -11.27 -14.18
C ASP A 447 -7.67 -11.90 -13.49
N GLN A 448 -7.52 -13.02 -12.79
CA GLN A 448 -8.58 -13.56 -11.94
C GLN A 448 -8.84 -12.67 -10.73
N VAL A 449 -7.80 -12.20 -10.04
CA VAL A 449 -7.94 -11.29 -8.90
C VAL A 449 -8.55 -9.95 -9.33
N ARG A 450 -8.15 -9.38 -10.48
CA ARG A 450 -8.75 -8.17 -11.03
C ARG A 450 -10.26 -8.31 -11.27
N ARG A 451 -10.72 -9.48 -11.71
CA ARG A 451 -12.16 -9.77 -11.85
C ARG A 451 -12.87 -9.79 -10.49
N ILE A 452 -12.29 -10.46 -9.49
CA ILE A 452 -12.82 -10.45 -8.11
C ILE A 452 -12.94 -9.01 -7.60
N VAL A 453 -11.90 -8.20 -7.76
CA VAL A 453 -11.90 -6.79 -7.35
C VAL A 453 -13.00 -6.01 -8.07
N ALA A 454 -13.13 -6.14 -9.39
CA ALA A 454 -14.15 -5.43 -10.17
C ALA A 454 -15.58 -5.78 -9.70
N ASP A 455 -15.87 -7.07 -9.49
CA ASP A 455 -17.17 -7.53 -9.00
C ASP A 455 -17.49 -6.96 -7.61
N GLU A 456 -16.48 -6.94 -6.72
CA GLU A 456 -16.63 -6.45 -5.34
C GLU A 456 -16.75 -4.93 -5.26
N VAL A 457 -16.06 -4.17 -6.12
CA VAL A 457 -16.24 -2.72 -6.25
C VAL A 457 -17.68 -2.41 -6.68
N ALA A 458 -18.19 -3.13 -7.69
CA ALA A 458 -19.56 -2.96 -8.16
C ALA A 458 -20.58 -3.29 -7.05
N ALA A 459 -20.36 -4.37 -6.30
CA ALA A 459 -21.20 -4.75 -5.18
C ALA A 459 -21.15 -3.73 -4.03
N PHE A 460 -19.97 -3.22 -3.68
CA PHE A 460 -19.79 -2.20 -2.65
C PHE A 460 -20.48 -0.89 -3.02
N GLY A 461 -20.29 -0.40 -4.26
CA GLY A 461 -20.96 0.81 -4.75
C GLY A 461 -22.48 0.67 -4.76
N ALA A 462 -23.01 -0.50 -5.15
CA ALA A 462 -24.45 -0.78 -5.08
C ALA A 462 -24.98 -0.74 -3.64
N ALA A 463 -24.24 -1.31 -2.68
CA ALA A 463 -24.60 -1.28 -1.26
C ALA A 463 -24.58 0.17 -0.70
N GLN A 464 -23.58 0.97 -1.07
CA GLN A 464 -23.47 2.36 -0.64
C GLN A 464 -24.64 3.22 -1.16
N ARG A 465 -24.99 3.08 -2.45
CA ARG A 465 -26.15 3.77 -3.03
C ARG A 465 -27.46 3.38 -2.33
N ALA A 466 -27.65 2.10 -2.01
CA ALA A 466 -28.81 1.63 -1.27
C ALA A 466 -28.87 2.19 0.17
N ALA A 467 -27.72 2.32 0.83
CA ALA A 467 -27.62 2.93 2.16
C ALA A 467 -28.01 4.42 2.11
N HIS A 468 -27.53 5.18 1.12
CA HIS A 468 -27.83 6.61 0.97
C HIS A 468 -29.33 6.92 0.78
N ILE A 469 -30.10 5.97 0.24
CA ILE A 469 -31.53 6.14 -0.01
C ILE A 469 -32.41 5.74 1.19
N THR A 470 -31.88 4.95 2.12
CA THR A 470 -32.65 4.46 3.26
C THR A 470 -33.23 5.58 4.13
N PRO A 471 -32.49 6.65 4.49
CA PRO A 471 -33.07 7.78 5.23
C PRO A 471 -34.21 8.48 4.51
N THR A 472 -34.12 8.62 3.17
CA THR A 472 -35.18 9.22 2.34
C THR A 472 -36.46 8.38 2.37
N VAL A 473 -36.30 7.05 2.32
CA VAL A 473 -37.42 6.11 2.45
C VAL A 473 -38.07 6.17 3.84
N VAL A 474 -37.26 6.29 4.90
CA VAL A 474 -37.76 6.39 6.27
C VAL A 474 -38.51 7.72 6.47
N ALA A 475 -37.98 8.83 5.96
CA ALA A 475 -38.65 10.13 5.99
C ALA A 475 -40.00 10.10 5.24
N LEU A 476 -40.06 9.46 4.07
CA LEU A 476 -41.32 9.28 3.33
C LEU A 476 -42.37 8.52 4.13
N ARG A 477 -41.97 7.46 4.84
CA ARG A 477 -42.89 6.68 5.69
C ARG A 477 -43.35 7.47 6.92
N ALA A 478 -42.47 8.28 7.51
CA ALA A 478 -42.82 9.16 8.63
C ALA A 478 -43.86 10.20 8.20
N MET A 479 -43.63 10.90 7.08
CA MET A 479 -44.59 11.84 6.49
C MET A 479 -45.96 11.19 6.25
N ALA A 480 -45.98 9.97 5.69
CA ALA A 480 -47.22 9.27 5.45
C ALA A 480 -47.94 8.87 6.75
N ALA A 481 -47.20 8.49 7.79
CA ALA A 481 -47.76 8.20 9.10
C ALA A 481 -48.39 9.46 9.73
N ASP A 482 -47.77 10.63 9.56
CA ASP A 482 -48.30 11.91 10.05
C ASP A 482 -49.59 12.30 9.33
N VAL A 483 -49.65 12.10 8.01
CA VAL A 483 -50.89 12.30 7.23
C VAL A 483 -52.00 11.38 7.74
N VAL A 484 -51.70 10.10 7.97
CA VAL A 484 -52.67 9.15 8.54
C VAL A 484 -53.13 9.62 9.92
N ALA A 485 -52.22 10.00 10.81
CA ALA A 485 -52.55 10.48 12.14
C ALA A 485 -53.47 11.72 12.10
N GLY A 486 -53.18 12.66 11.20
CA GLY A 486 -54.00 13.86 10.97
C GLY A 486 -55.42 13.53 10.50
N GLU A 487 -55.58 12.58 9.58
CA GLU A 487 -56.90 12.17 9.09
C GLU A 487 -57.72 11.41 10.15
N ILE A 488 -57.06 10.58 10.97
CA ILE A 488 -57.73 9.93 12.10
C ILE A 488 -58.19 10.96 13.13
N ALA A 489 -57.36 11.96 13.47
CA ALA A 489 -57.76 13.03 14.37
C ALA A 489 -58.95 13.86 13.83
N ARG A 490 -59.00 14.11 12.51
CA ARG A 490 -60.16 14.76 11.86
C ARG A 490 -61.42 13.89 11.95
N LEU A 491 -61.30 12.58 11.76
CA LEU A 491 -62.40 11.64 11.92
C LEU A 491 -62.95 11.68 13.35
N ASP A 492 -62.06 11.69 14.34
CA ASP A 492 -62.42 11.75 15.77
C ASP A 492 -63.21 13.02 16.09
N GLY A 493 -62.80 14.17 15.55
CA GLY A 493 -63.52 15.44 15.73
C GLY A 493 -64.88 15.50 15.02
N ARG A 494 -65.04 14.83 13.88
CA ARG A 494 -66.30 14.85 13.09
C ARG A 494 -67.32 13.82 13.55
N LEU A 495 -66.87 12.70 14.12
CA LEU A 495 -67.71 11.59 14.55
C LEU A 495 -67.38 11.20 16.01
N PRO A 496 -67.71 12.06 16.99
CA PRO A 496 -67.39 11.80 18.39
C PRO A 496 -68.17 10.60 18.99
N GLY A 497 -69.30 10.22 18.40
CA GLY A 497 -70.13 9.08 18.83
C GLY A 497 -69.76 7.73 18.22
N LEU A 498 -68.65 7.63 17.49
CA LEU A 498 -68.21 6.37 16.89
C LEU A 498 -67.67 5.41 17.96
N ASP A 499 -68.16 4.18 17.97
CA ASP A 499 -67.66 3.10 18.84
C ASP A 499 -66.17 2.82 18.59
N ASP A 500 -65.42 2.56 19.66
CA ASP A 500 -63.97 2.37 19.64
C ASP A 500 -63.55 1.19 18.76
N LYS A 501 -64.39 0.15 18.69
CA LYS A 501 -64.15 -1.00 17.81
C LYS A 501 -64.18 -0.59 16.33
N HIS A 502 -65.17 0.20 15.93
CA HIS A 502 -65.25 0.71 14.56
C HIS A 502 -64.13 1.71 14.26
N ARG A 503 -63.74 2.54 15.23
CA ARG A 503 -62.61 3.48 15.12
C ARG A 503 -61.29 2.74 14.86
N ALA A 504 -61.05 1.67 15.60
CA ALA A 504 -59.86 0.83 15.42
C ALA A 504 -59.83 0.17 14.03
N GLU A 505 -60.96 -0.37 13.56
CA GLU A 505 -61.04 -1.01 12.24
C GLU A 505 -60.79 0.00 11.10
N ILE A 506 -61.36 1.21 11.20
CA ILE A 506 -61.11 2.28 10.23
C ILE A 506 -59.64 2.68 10.24
N THR A 507 -59.06 2.90 11.42
CA THR A 507 -57.64 3.25 11.58
C THR A 507 -56.74 2.21 10.95
N GLN A 508 -57.01 0.92 11.20
CA GLN A 508 -56.23 -0.17 10.67
C GLN A 508 -56.41 -0.33 9.16
N THR A 509 -57.60 -0.04 8.63
CA THR A 509 -57.87 -0.02 7.19
C THR A 509 -57.05 1.07 6.50
N VAL A 510 -57.06 2.30 7.03
CA VAL A 510 -56.30 3.43 6.47
C VAL A 510 -54.79 3.14 6.50
N LYS A 511 -54.25 2.67 7.63
CA LYS A 511 -52.84 2.26 7.73
C LYS A 511 -52.47 1.20 6.68
N ARG A 512 -53.31 0.17 6.54
CA ARG A 512 -53.06 -0.93 5.58
C ARG A 512 -53.09 -0.45 4.13
N VAL A 513 -53.93 0.53 3.79
CA VAL A 513 -53.96 1.14 2.46
C VAL A 513 -52.66 1.90 2.20
N VAL A 514 -52.22 2.75 3.13
CA VAL A 514 -50.97 3.52 3.00
C VAL A 514 -49.75 2.60 2.92
N ASP A 515 -49.67 1.58 3.78
CA ASP A 515 -48.59 0.59 3.73
C ASP A 515 -48.50 -0.11 2.38
N LYS A 516 -49.66 -0.51 1.81
CA LYS A 516 -49.73 -1.13 0.48
C LYS A 516 -49.30 -0.18 -0.64
N LEU A 517 -49.68 1.10 -0.56
CA LEU A 517 -49.30 2.12 -1.54
C LEU A 517 -47.80 2.42 -1.50
N LEU A 518 -47.18 2.43 -0.31
CA LEU A 518 -45.77 2.74 -0.15
C LEU A 518 -44.84 1.54 -0.32
N HIS A 519 -45.33 0.31 -0.14
CA HIS A 519 -44.48 -0.88 -0.22
C HIS A 519 -43.77 -1.02 -1.57
N ALA A 520 -44.51 -1.01 -2.68
CA ALA A 520 -43.94 -1.21 -4.01
C ALA A 520 -42.99 -0.08 -4.45
N PRO A 521 -43.32 1.23 -4.30
CA PRO A 521 -42.41 2.32 -4.61
C PRO A 521 -41.13 2.28 -3.77
N THR A 522 -41.25 1.99 -2.46
CA THR A 522 -40.10 1.87 -1.55
C THR A 522 -39.13 0.78 -1.99
N VAL A 523 -39.66 -0.41 -2.31
CA VAL A 523 -38.83 -1.54 -2.77
C VAL A 523 -38.21 -1.23 -4.12
N ARG A 524 -38.98 -0.65 -5.05
CA ARG A 524 -38.50 -0.37 -6.40
C ARG A 524 -37.40 0.69 -6.41
N VAL A 525 -37.51 1.72 -5.58
CA VAL A 525 -36.46 2.73 -5.44
C VAL A 525 -35.16 2.12 -4.88
N LYS A 526 -35.24 1.24 -3.89
CA LYS A 526 -34.04 0.52 -3.40
C LYS A 526 -33.39 -0.39 -4.45
N GLN A 527 -34.19 -0.99 -5.33
CA GLN A 527 -33.66 -1.79 -6.45
C GLN A 527 -33.00 -0.93 -7.51
N LEU A 528 -33.68 0.15 -7.95
CA LEU A 528 -33.17 1.07 -8.96
C LEU A 528 -31.94 1.85 -8.49
N ALA A 529 -31.81 2.09 -7.19
CA ALA A 529 -30.63 2.64 -6.56
C ALA A 529 -29.38 1.79 -6.71
N ALA A 530 -29.54 0.46 -6.71
CA ALA A 530 -28.43 -0.47 -6.80
C ALA A 530 -27.83 -0.49 -8.22
N GLU A 531 -28.60 -0.08 -9.23
CA GLU A 531 -28.17 -0.01 -10.63
C GLU A 531 -27.29 1.23 -10.91
N PRO A 532 -26.36 1.15 -11.89
CA PRO A 532 -25.56 2.30 -12.32
C PRO A 532 -26.45 3.45 -12.80
N GLY A 533 -26.22 4.67 -12.31
CA GLY A 533 -27.06 5.85 -12.60
C GLY A 533 -28.23 6.07 -11.63
N GLY A 534 -28.39 5.22 -10.61
CA GLY A 534 -29.48 5.30 -9.64
C GLY A 534 -29.41 6.46 -8.62
N ALA A 535 -28.36 7.29 -8.66
CA ALA A 535 -28.17 8.40 -7.71
C ALA A 535 -29.34 9.43 -7.76
N GLY A 536 -29.92 9.64 -8.94
CA GLY A 536 -31.03 10.59 -9.13
C GLY A 536 -32.37 10.17 -8.52
N TYR A 537 -32.53 8.91 -8.10
CA TYR A 537 -33.81 8.43 -7.54
C TYR A 537 -34.07 8.96 -6.13
N ALA A 538 -33.03 9.20 -5.34
CA ALA A 538 -33.16 9.83 -4.03
C ALA A 538 -33.73 11.25 -4.16
N ASP A 539 -33.16 12.04 -5.08
CA ASP A 539 -33.57 13.41 -5.35
C ASP A 539 -34.94 13.48 -6.00
N ALA A 540 -35.25 12.53 -6.89
CA ALA A 540 -36.60 12.39 -7.44
C ALA A 540 -37.63 12.14 -6.34
N LEU A 541 -37.36 11.26 -5.37
CA LEU A 541 -38.28 11.05 -4.24
C LEU A 541 -38.43 12.31 -3.37
N ARG A 542 -37.33 12.99 -3.06
CA ARG A 542 -37.38 14.25 -2.28
C ARG A 542 -38.24 15.29 -2.98
N THR A 543 -38.09 15.43 -4.29
CA THR A 543 -38.84 16.38 -5.11
C THR A 543 -40.31 15.99 -5.26
N LEU A 544 -40.60 14.71 -5.51
CA LEU A 544 -41.96 14.22 -5.75
C LEU A 544 -42.84 14.28 -4.49
N PHE A 545 -42.25 14.14 -3.31
CA PHE A 545 -42.96 14.08 -2.04
C PHE A 545 -42.69 15.28 -1.13
N ASP A 546 -41.96 16.29 -1.61
CA ASP A 546 -41.59 17.51 -0.88
C ASP A 546 -41.01 17.20 0.52
N LEU A 547 -40.06 16.25 0.56
CA LEU A 547 -39.46 15.80 1.81
C LEU A 547 -38.44 16.83 2.30
N ASP A 548 -38.69 17.41 3.47
CA ASP A 548 -37.79 18.37 4.11
C ASP A 548 -36.40 17.76 4.40
N GLN A 549 -35.35 18.49 4.00
CA GLN A 549 -33.96 18.10 4.22
C GLN A 549 -33.62 17.97 5.71
N GLU A 550 -34.22 18.78 6.57
CA GLU A 550 -34.02 18.68 8.02
C GLU A 550 -34.59 17.38 8.58
N THR A 551 -35.73 16.92 8.06
CA THR A 551 -36.37 15.66 8.47
C THR A 551 -35.53 14.45 8.04
N VAL A 552 -35.00 14.46 6.82
CA VAL A 552 -34.09 13.38 6.33
C VAL A 552 -32.77 13.38 7.12
N ALA A 553 -32.21 14.55 7.41
CA ALA A 553 -30.99 14.67 8.20
C ALA A 553 -31.19 14.23 9.66
N ALA A 554 -32.34 14.54 10.27
CA ALA A 554 -32.69 14.10 11.61
C ALA A 554 -32.80 12.56 11.71
N VAL A 555 -33.41 11.93 10.71
CA VAL A 555 -33.50 10.45 10.61
C VAL A 555 -32.11 9.82 10.46
N SER A 556 -31.25 10.41 9.62
CA SER A 556 -29.87 9.92 9.43
C SER A 556 -29.06 9.97 10.74
N ARG A 557 -29.16 11.07 11.50
CA ARG A 557 -28.50 11.21 12.82
C ARG A 557 -29.09 10.29 13.89
N ALA A 558 -30.38 9.96 13.80
CA ALA A 558 -31.04 9.04 14.72
C ALA A 558 -30.63 7.58 14.49
N GLU A 559 -30.42 7.16 13.24
CA GLU A 559 -29.86 5.84 12.94
C GLU A 559 -28.42 5.71 13.48
N ASP A 560 -27.57 6.71 13.24
CA ASP A 560 -26.17 6.71 13.73
C ASP A 560 -26.05 6.63 15.27
N SER A 561 -26.97 7.26 16.01
CA SER A 561 -26.97 7.23 17.48
C SER A 561 -27.55 5.93 18.06
N THR A 562 -28.46 5.29 17.34
CA THR A 562 -29.05 4.00 17.75
C THR A 562 -28.05 2.85 17.53
N GLU A 563 -27.26 2.89 16.46
CA GLU A 563 -26.21 1.90 16.18
C GLU A 563 -25.00 2.06 17.12
N LYS A 564 -24.57 3.29 17.45
CA LYS A 564 -23.53 3.55 18.47
C LYS A 564 -23.89 2.94 19.83
N ASN A 565 -25.17 2.98 20.22
CA ASN A 565 -25.64 2.34 21.45
C ASN A 565 -25.72 0.80 21.37
N ALA A 566 -25.90 0.24 20.17
CA ALA A 566 -25.90 -1.22 19.97
C ALA A 566 -24.46 -1.80 19.98
N GLN A 567 -23.48 -1.08 19.41
CA GLN A 567 -22.07 -1.49 19.43
C GLN A 567 -21.42 -1.39 20.82
N ASN A 568 -21.89 -0.48 21.69
CA ASN A 568 -21.44 -0.40 23.09
C ASN A 568 -22.01 -1.50 24.00
N ARG A 569 -22.90 -2.36 23.51
CA ARG A 569 -23.31 -3.59 24.20
C ARG A 569 -22.53 -4.77 23.63
N GLY A 570 -21.29 -4.95 24.10
CA GLY A 570 -20.53 -6.18 23.87
C GLY A 570 -21.24 -7.42 24.44
N PRO A 571 -20.90 -8.63 23.95
CA PRO A 571 -21.55 -9.85 24.41
C PRO A 571 -21.27 -10.06 25.90
N ALA A 572 -22.35 -10.31 26.66
CA ALA A 572 -22.31 -10.63 28.08
C ALA A 572 -21.66 -11.99 28.37
#